data_AF-A0A853C7A8-F1
#
_entry.id   AF-A0A853C7A8-F1
#
_cell.length_a   1.000
_cell.length_b   1.000
_cell.length_c   1.000
_cell.angle_alpha   90.00
_cell.angle_beta   90.00
_cell.angle_gamma   90.00
#
_symmetry.space_group_name_H-M   'P 1'
#
loop_
_entity.id
_entity.type
_entity.pdbx_description
1 polymer ?
#
loop_
_entity_poly.entity_id
_entity_poly.type
_entity_poly.pdbx_seq_one_letter_code
_entity_poly.pdbx_strand_id
1 'polypeptide(L)'
;MSQQSTPRVPRAVLIALAVVGALVVVVLGAVGLTMLRSDEPGPDRPITEVTPDVPDPADAVDDLLDAAADDDCGAAKDVASPLLVDAGVCTSRPWRLVARQEATPYVGSAVLRGGQATVEAALVVDVPDSPRERTSHLTFRLYLDEGEWLIGSYRDGVLAAAPPAAVLDSFFRAVFDGQCDLATTYATEAYLDAQGECMATAFDPEDLAKVTYEFGEPRITGEGRERRAVVPVTLTNGDDVSAGDWELAVRQGEWRVDRLPG
;
A
#
# COMPACT_ATOMS: atom_id res chain seq x y z
N MET A 1 -58.06 -18.44 11.55
CA MET A 1 -57.34 -17.25 11.08
C MET A 1 -56.70 -16.59 12.28
N SER A 2 -55.41 -16.84 12.51
CA SER A 2 -54.64 -16.21 13.59
C SER A 2 -53.33 -15.70 13.00
N GLN A 3 -53.17 -14.38 12.97
CA GLN A 3 -51.92 -13.71 12.61
C GLN A 3 -50.98 -13.78 13.81
N GLN A 4 -49.78 -14.33 13.64
CA GLN A 4 -48.68 -14.17 14.58
C GLN A 4 -47.72 -13.11 14.03
N SER A 5 -47.62 -12.00 14.76
CA SER A 5 -46.61 -10.96 14.56
C SER A 5 -45.30 -11.39 15.22
N THR A 6 -44.24 -11.55 14.44
CA THR A 6 -42.87 -11.72 14.95
C THR A 6 -42.18 -10.35 15.10
N PRO A 7 -41.46 -10.11 16.21
CA PRO A 7 -40.76 -8.85 16.44
C PRO A 7 -39.50 -8.73 15.56
N ARG A 8 -39.26 -7.54 15.01
CA ARG A 8 -38.02 -7.19 14.30
C ARG A 8 -36.95 -6.82 15.32
N VAL A 9 -35.92 -7.67 15.43
CA VAL A 9 -34.67 -7.36 16.12
C VAL A 9 -33.75 -6.60 15.13
N PRO A 10 -33.10 -5.48 15.53
CA PRO A 10 -32.18 -4.76 14.66
C PRO A 10 -30.94 -5.62 14.36
N ARG A 11 -30.58 -5.69 13.07
CA ARG A 11 -29.40 -6.40 12.56
C ARG A 11 -28.15 -5.63 12.96
N ALA A 12 -27.45 -6.10 13.98
CA ALA A 12 -26.10 -5.70 14.34
C ALA A 12 -25.24 -6.95 14.49
N VAL A 13 -24.14 -6.98 13.72
CA VAL A 13 -22.86 -7.68 13.95
C VAL A 13 -22.91 -9.20 14.14
N LEU A 14 -22.57 -9.92 13.06
CA LEU A 14 -22.00 -11.26 13.08
C LEU A 14 -20.71 -11.21 12.26
N ILE A 15 -19.59 -10.96 12.91
CA ILE A 15 -18.25 -11.29 12.41
C ILE A 15 -17.90 -12.62 13.09
N ALA A 16 -17.81 -13.68 12.29
CA ALA A 16 -17.07 -14.93 12.53
C ALA A 16 -17.68 -16.01 11.64
N LEU A 17 -17.38 -16.01 10.33
CA LEU A 17 -17.60 -17.15 9.41
C LEU A 17 -17.17 -16.74 8.00
N ALA A 18 -15.87 -16.81 7.72
CA ALA A 18 -15.42 -17.00 6.33
C ALA A 18 -14.06 -17.73 6.29
N VAL A 19 -13.20 -17.60 7.31
CA VAL A 19 -11.92 -18.34 7.34
C VAL A 19 -11.71 -19.16 8.63
N VAL A 20 -12.35 -18.81 9.76
CA VAL A 20 -12.28 -19.59 11.02
C VAL A 20 -13.68 -19.72 11.64
N GLY A 21 -14.61 -20.32 10.91
CA GLY A 21 -15.99 -20.56 11.37
C GLY A 21 -16.19 -21.82 12.21
N ALA A 22 -15.13 -22.55 12.57
CA ALA A 22 -15.25 -23.89 13.16
C ALA A 22 -14.66 -24.08 14.58
N LEU A 23 -13.96 -23.11 15.19
CA LEU A 23 -13.16 -23.44 16.40
C LEU A 23 -13.29 -22.56 17.64
N VAL A 24 -14.10 -21.48 17.67
CA VAL A 24 -14.15 -20.60 18.85
C VAL A 24 -15.59 -20.35 19.30
N VAL A 25 -16.21 -21.36 19.91
CA VAL A 25 -17.46 -21.23 20.69
C VAL A 25 -17.20 -21.65 22.14
N VAL A 26 -16.26 -21.00 22.83
CA VAL A 26 -16.22 -20.93 24.30
C VAL A 26 -15.46 -19.64 24.63
N VAL A 27 -15.86 -18.91 25.68
CA VAL A 27 -15.27 -17.66 26.20
C VAL A 27 -15.87 -16.36 25.63
N LEU A 28 -17.17 -16.16 25.86
CA LEU A 28 -17.78 -14.83 25.97
C LEU A 28 -18.15 -14.59 27.44
N GLY A 29 -17.43 -13.68 28.10
CA GLY A 29 -17.64 -13.36 29.50
C GLY A 29 -16.97 -12.05 29.92
N ALA A 30 -17.67 -10.95 29.66
CA ALA A 30 -17.58 -9.65 30.32
C ALA A 30 -16.46 -8.67 29.92
N VAL A 31 -16.78 -7.39 30.20
CA VAL A 31 -16.02 -6.14 30.01
C VAL A 31 -16.26 -5.52 28.64
N GLY A 32 -16.85 -4.33 28.49
CA GLY A 32 -17.13 -3.26 29.44
C GLY A 32 -17.14 -1.96 28.66
N LEU A 33 -18.33 -1.47 28.34
CA LEU A 33 -18.62 -0.26 27.59
C LEU A 33 -18.01 0.97 28.29
N THR A 34 -17.10 1.70 27.64
CA THR A 34 -16.82 3.10 27.99
C THR A 34 -16.79 3.97 26.74
N MET A 35 -17.73 4.91 26.70
CA MET A 35 -17.81 5.98 25.72
C MET A 35 -16.69 7.00 25.94
N LEU A 36 -16.03 7.42 24.86
CA LEU A 36 -15.38 8.73 24.77
C LEU A 36 -15.74 9.38 23.44
N ARG A 37 -16.22 10.62 23.56
CA ARG A 37 -16.69 11.54 22.53
C ARG A 37 -15.79 12.77 22.63
N SER A 38 -15.02 13.05 21.59
CA SER A 38 -14.21 14.26 21.38
C SER A 38 -13.83 14.25 19.89
N ASP A 39 -13.71 15.32 19.12
CA ASP A 39 -14.16 16.71 19.11
C ASP A 39 -13.95 17.12 17.63
N GLU A 40 -14.82 17.95 17.06
CA GLU A 40 -14.78 18.31 15.63
C GLU A 40 -13.49 19.08 15.26
N PRO A 41 -12.70 18.64 14.25
CA PRO A 41 -11.61 19.45 13.72
C PRO A 41 -12.16 20.57 12.85
N GLY A 42 -11.84 21.81 13.22
CA GLY A 42 -12.19 23.02 12.47
C GLY A 42 -11.51 23.09 11.10
N PRO A 43 -12.00 23.94 10.18
CA PRO A 43 -11.54 23.96 8.80
C PRO A 43 -10.10 24.49 8.70
N ASP A 44 -9.21 23.62 8.26
CA ASP A 44 -7.85 23.95 7.84
C ASP A 44 -7.89 25.03 6.75
N ARG A 45 -7.35 26.21 7.09
CA ARG A 45 -7.10 27.24 6.08
C ARG A 45 -5.90 26.80 5.25
N PRO A 46 -5.97 26.83 3.91
CA PRO A 46 -4.82 26.56 3.07
C PRO A 46 -3.76 27.64 3.31
N ILE A 47 -2.63 27.24 3.90
CA ILE A 47 -1.44 28.07 4.00
C ILE A 47 -0.94 28.25 2.56
N THR A 48 -1.21 29.42 1.99
CA THR A 48 -0.88 29.76 0.61
C THR A 48 0.12 30.92 0.59
N GLU A 49 1.21 30.78 1.34
CA GLU A 49 2.35 31.69 1.21
C GLU A 49 3.61 30.86 1.43
N VAL A 50 4.09 30.25 0.34
CA VAL A 50 5.46 29.78 0.25
C VAL A 50 6.30 31.03 0.13
N THR A 51 7.13 31.30 1.14
CA THR A 51 8.14 32.37 1.07
C THR A 51 9.05 32.11 -0.14
N PRO A 52 9.36 33.13 -0.96
CA PRO A 52 10.01 32.98 -2.26
C PRO A 52 11.45 32.42 -2.24
N ASP A 53 11.97 32.05 -1.07
CA ASP A 53 13.36 31.60 -0.87
C ASP A 53 13.49 30.09 -0.62
N VAL A 54 12.38 29.31 -0.63
CA VAL A 54 12.44 27.85 -0.45
C VAL A 54 12.69 27.18 -1.82
N PRO A 55 13.70 26.30 -1.95
CA PRO A 55 13.97 25.54 -3.18
C PRO A 55 12.75 24.72 -3.66
N ASP A 56 12.69 24.40 -4.95
CA ASP A 56 11.63 23.52 -5.48
C ASP A 56 11.87 22.10 -4.96
N PRO A 57 10.87 21.42 -4.35
CA PRO A 57 11.03 20.03 -3.95
C PRO A 57 11.43 19.09 -5.09
N ALA A 58 11.13 19.43 -6.34
CA ALA A 58 11.57 18.67 -7.51
C ALA A 58 13.11 18.66 -7.63
N ASP A 59 13.80 19.74 -7.24
CA ASP A 59 15.25 19.84 -7.30
C ASP A 59 15.92 18.78 -6.42
N ALA A 60 15.40 18.53 -5.21
CA ALA A 60 15.93 17.47 -4.33
C ALA A 60 15.77 16.05 -4.92
N VAL A 61 14.71 15.81 -5.71
CA VAL A 61 14.53 14.52 -6.42
C VAL A 61 15.47 14.41 -7.61
N ASP A 62 15.70 15.50 -8.33
CA ASP A 62 16.68 15.58 -9.42
C ASP A 62 18.09 15.29 -8.88
N ASP A 63 18.49 15.96 -7.79
CA ASP A 63 19.77 15.76 -7.10
C ASP A 63 19.98 14.29 -6.67
N LEU A 64 18.92 13.62 -6.17
CA LEU A 64 19.01 12.20 -5.80
C LEU A 64 19.24 11.30 -7.02
N LEU A 65 18.59 11.60 -8.15
CA LEU A 65 18.70 10.80 -9.38
C LEU A 65 20.02 11.08 -10.12
N ASP A 66 20.54 12.29 -10.04
CA ASP A 66 21.88 12.66 -10.52
C ASP A 66 22.96 11.96 -9.69
N ALA A 67 22.83 11.97 -8.35
CA ALA A 67 23.70 11.19 -7.47
C ALA A 67 23.65 9.70 -7.81
N ALA A 68 22.48 9.17 -8.18
CA ALA A 68 22.36 7.79 -8.65
C ALA A 68 23.07 7.57 -9.99
N ALA A 69 23.01 8.51 -10.94
CA ALA A 69 23.68 8.42 -12.24
C ALA A 69 25.21 8.37 -12.10
N ASP A 70 25.74 9.08 -11.11
CA ASP A 70 27.17 9.09 -10.78
C ASP A 70 27.59 7.96 -9.81
N ASP A 71 26.64 7.12 -9.37
CA ASP A 71 26.82 6.11 -8.30
C ASP A 71 27.40 6.71 -7.00
N ASP A 72 27.08 7.98 -6.71
CA ASP A 72 27.56 8.75 -5.57
C ASP A 72 26.57 8.69 -4.39
N CYS A 73 26.67 7.62 -3.60
CA CYS A 73 25.90 7.49 -2.37
C CYS A 73 26.27 8.53 -1.29
N GLY A 74 27.37 9.27 -1.45
CA GLY A 74 27.70 10.41 -0.60
C GLY A 74 26.74 11.57 -0.86
N ALA A 75 26.67 12.02 -2.11
CA ALA A 75 25.76 13.09 -2.55
C ALA A 75 24.28 12.77 -2.25
N ALA A 76 23.86 11.51 -2.44
CA ALA A 76 22.50 11.11 -2.13
C ALA A 76 22.09 11.32 -0.66
N LYS A 77 23.05 11.29 0.29
CA LYS A 77 22.76 11.49 1.72
C LYS A 77 22.46 12.94 2.07
N ASP A 78 22.84 13.88 1.21
CA ASP A 78 22.57 15.31 1.43
C ASP A 78 21.10 15.66 1.18
N VAL A 79 20.41 14.87 0.33
CA VAL A 79 18.99 15.08 -0.01
C VAL A 79 18.05 13.97 0.51
N ALA A 80 18.60 12.83 0.96
CA ALA A 80 17.84 11.72 1.54
C ALA A 80 17.78 11.79 3.06
N SER A 81 16.61 11.52 3.63
CA SER A 81 16.49 11.35 5.08
C SER A 81 17.35 10.17 5.59
N PRO A 82 17.82 10.21 6.85
CA PRO A 82 18.57 9.10 7.44
C PRO A 82 17.84 7.75 7.32
N LEU A 83 16.51 7.74 7.50
CA LEU A 83 15.69 6.55 7.35
C LEU A 83 15.73 5.97 5.94
N LEU A 84 15.73 6.82 4.91
CA LEU A 84 15.80 6.38 3.52
C LEU A 84 17.19 5.82 3.18
N VAL A 85 18.24 6.40 3.75
CA VAL A 85 19.62 5.92 3.63
C VAL A 85 19.76 4.54 4.28
N ASP A 86 19.25 4.37 5.50
CA ASP A 86 19.26 3.10 6.25
C ASP A 86 18.41 2.02 5.56
N ALA A 87 17.33 2.42 4.88
CA ALA A 87 16.54 1.52 4.02
C ALA A 87 17.27 1.08 2.74
N GLY A 88 18.48 1.57 2.50
CA GLY A 88 19.35 1.12 1.41
C GLY A 88 19.04 1.75 0.06
N VAL A 89 18.64 3.02 0.00
CA VAL A 89 18.36 3.75 -1.27
C VAL A 89 19.45 3.57 -2.32
N CYS A 90 20.73 3.64 -1.94
CA CYS A 90 21.89 3.47 -2.83
C CYS A 90 22.08 2.03 -3.36
N THR A 91 21.34 1.06 -2.83
CA THR A 91 21.37 -0.34 -3.27
C THR A 91 20.06 -0.78 -3.91
N SER A 92 19.10 0.13 -3.99
CA SER A 92 17.77 -0.12 -4.51
C SER A 92 17.79 -0.43 -6.01
N ARG A 93 16.71 -1.02 -6.51
CA ARG A 93 16.56 -1.30 -7.94
C ARG A 93 16.57 0.00 -8.77
N PRO A 94 15.76 1.04 -8.46
CA PRO A 94 15.81 2.31 -9.19
C PRO A 94 17.22 2.90 -9.26
N TRP A 95 17.94 2.93 -8.14
CA TRP A 95 19.33 3.39 -8.09
C TRP A 95 20.22 2.65 -9.08
N ARG A 96 20.23 1.31 -9.02
CA ARG A 96 21.10 0.49 -9.90
C ARG A 96 20.77 0.65 -11.39
N LEU A 97 19.51 0.91 -11.74
CA LEU A 97 19.11 1.15 -13.13
C LEU A 97 19.71 2.46 -13.63
N VAL A 98 19.62 3.53 -12.83
CA VAL A 98 20.17 4.84 -13.20
C VAL A 98 21.70 4.81 -13.19
N ALA A 99 22.34 4.25 -12.16
CA ALA A 99 23.81 4.13 -12.04
C ALA A 99 24.46 3.35 -13.19
N ARG A 100 23.75 2.37 -13.75
CA ARG A 100 24.23 1.57 -14.89
C ARG A 100 23.87 2.16 -16.25
N GLN A 101 23.21 3.33 -16.26
CA GLN A 101 22.67 3.96 -17.47
C GLN A 101 21.70 3.03 -18.22
N GLU A 102 21.03 2.14 -17.48
CA GLU A 102 19.97 1.26 -18.00
C GLU A 102 18.61 1.97 -17.99
N ALA A 103 18.51 3.14 -17.33
CA ALA A 103 17.32 3.97 -17.34
C ALA A 103 17.63 5.47 -17.35
N THR A 104 16.83 6.25 -18.08
CA THR A 104 16.85 7.72 -18.07
C THR A 104 15.77 8.26 -17.13
N PRO A 105 16.13 9.04 -16.10
CA PRO A 105 15.16 9.67 -15.21
C PRO A 105 14.48 10.89 -15.84
N TYR A 106 13.23 11.12 -15.45
CA TYR A 106 12.44 12.32 -15.75
C TYR A 106 11.70 12.75 -14.49
N VAL A 107 12.02 13.94 -13.96
CA VAL A 107 11.38 14.48 -12.76
C VAL A 107 10.20 15.37 -13.16
N GLY A 108 9.05 15.13 -12.52
CA GLY A 108 7.84 15.92 -12.68
C GLY A 108 7.75 17.06 -11.68
N SER A 109 6.67 17.85 -11.75
CA SER A 109 6.44 18.97 -10.84
C SER A 109 6.01 18.50 -9.44
N ALA A 110 6.39 19.26 -8.42
CA ALA A 110 6.00 19.00 -7.04
C ALA A 110 4.55 19.42 -6.73
N VAL A 111 3.89 18.66 -5.85
CA VAL A 111 2.60 18.98 -5.25
C VAL A 111 2.79 19.23 -3.75
N LEU A 112 2.53 20.46 -3.29
CA LEU A 112 2.70 20.87 -1.89
C LEU A 112 1.42 20.67 -1.07
N ARG A 113 1.57 20.09 0.13
CA ARG A 113 0.50 19.89 1.12
C ARG A 113 1.04 19.99 2.55
N GLY A 114 0.69 21.05 3.28
CA GLY A 114 0.91 21.13 4.73
C GLY A 114 2.36 20.89 5.19
N GLY A 115 3.35 21.49 4.52
CA GLY A 115 4.78 21.31 4.83
C GLY A 115 5.41 20.05 4.25
N GLN A 116 4.65 19.27 3.48
CA GLN A 116 5.12 18.13 2.71
C GLN A 116 5.02 18.40 1.21
N ALA A 117 5.85 17.69 0.44
CA ALA A 117 5.76 17.67 -1.01
C ALA A 117 5.65 16.24 -1.52
N THR A 118 4.93 16.07 -2.63
CA THR A 118 4.95 14.85 -3.43
C THR A 118 5.49 15.17 -4.81
N VAL A 119 6.49 14.43 -5.27
CA VAL A 119 7.10 14.58 -6.60
C VAL A 119 6.97 13.26 -7.32
N GLU A 120 6.41 13.29 -8.54
CA GLU A 120 6.38 12.13 -9.43
C GLU A 120 7.62 12.16 -10.32
N ALA A 121 8.26 11.02 -10.51
CA ALA A 121 9.32 10.85 -11.51
C ALA A 121 9.03 9.61 -12.37
N ALA A 122 9.74 9.49 -13.48
CA ALA A 122 9.70 8.33 -14.35
C ALA A 122 11.11 7.89 -14.72
N LEU A 123 11.37 6.59 -14.71
CA LEU A 123 12.58 5.97 -15.23
C LEU A 123 12.23 5.28 -16.55
N VAL A 124 12.77 5.76 -17.66
CA VAL A 124 12.60 5.14 -18.98
C VAL A 124 13.74 4.16 -19.18
N VAL A 125 13.44 2.86 -19.11
CA VAL A 125 14.39 1.76 -19.28
C VAL A 125 14.49 1.39 -20.75
N ASP A 126 15.70 1.50 -21.29
CA ASP A 126 16.02 0.98 -22.62
C ASP A 126 16.10 -0.54 -22.58
N VAL A 127 15.37 -1.20 -23.47
CA VAL A 127 15.39 -2.65 -23.59
C VAL A 127 16.22 -3.02 -24.82
N PRO A 128 17.41 -3.62 -24.65
CA PRO A 128 18.21 -4.10 -25.76
C PRO A 128 17.37 -5.02 -26.66
N ASP A 129 17.51 -4.85 -27.97
CA ASP A 129 16.81 -5.63 -28.99
C ASP A 129 15.27 -5.54 -28.97
N SER A 130 14.70 -4.54 -28.29
CA SER A 130 13.27 -4.25 -28.33
C SER A 130 13.02 -2.78 -28.68
N PRO A 131 12.10 -2.47 -29.61
CA PRO A 131 11.68 -1.10 -29.85
C PRO A 131 10.73 -0.57 -28.75
N ARG A 132 10.62 -1.27 -27.61
CA ARG A 132 9.69 -0.94 -26.53
C ARG A 132 10.48 -0.40 -25.34
N GLU A 133 10.27 0.88 -25.04
CA GLU A 133 10.66 1.49 -23.78
C GLU A 133 9.80 0.93 -22.64
N ARG A 134 10.42 0.69 -21.48
CA ARG A 134 9.68 0.36 -20.24
C ARG A 134 9.80 1.51 -19.26
N THR A 135 8.68 2.14 -18.94
CA THR A 135 8.64 3.23 -17.96
C THR A 135 8.32 2.70 -16.56
N SER A 136 9.18 3.00 -15.58
CA SER A 136 8.92 2.80 -14.14
C SER A 136 8.54 4.15 -13.55
N HIS A 137 7.36 4.30 -12.95
CA HIS A 137 7.02 5.54 -12.26
C HIS A 137 7.53 5.49 -10.83
N LEU A 138 8.05 6.59 -10.31
CA LEU A 138 8.44 6.74 -8.92
C LEU A 138 7.59 7.85 -8.29
N THR A 139 7.19 7.68 -7.04
CA THR A 139 6.54 8.74 -6.26
C THR A 139 7.35 9.00 -5.01
N PHE A 140 7.93 10.19 -4.92
CA PHE A 140 8.73 10.66 -3.80
C PHE A 140 7.85 11.46 -2.83
N ARG A 141 8.05 11.24 -1.54
CA ARG A 141 7.48 12.07 -0.47
C ARG A 141 8.59 12.79 0.26
N LEU A 142 8.49 14.10 0.30
CA LEU A 142 9.46 14.99 0.90
C LEU A 142 8.84 15.76 2.05
N TYR A 143 9.68 16.13 3.00
CA TYR A 143 9.34 17.05 4.08
C TYR A 143 10.39 18.16 4.13
N LEU A 144 9.98 19.33 4.60
CA LEU A 144 10.87 20.46 4.78
C LEU A 144 11.54 20.36 6.16
N ASP A 145 12.86 20.39 6.19
CA ASP A 145 13.67 20.38 7.41
C ASP A 145 14.71 21.50 7.33
N GLU A 146 14.73 22.38 8.33
CA GLU A 146 15.63 23.55 8.39
C GLU A 146 15.68 24.45 7.11
N GLY A 147 14.63 24.39 6.27
CA GLY A 147 14.55 25.16 5.02
C GLY A 147 14.97 24.38 3.77
N GLU A 148 15.35 23.11 3.92
CA GLU A 148 15.75 22.21 2.83
C GLU A 148 14.73 21.08 2.67
N TRP A 149 14.53 20.62 1.43
CA TRP A 149 13.66 19.48 1.16
C TRP A 149 14.43 18.18 1.30
N LEU A 150 13.97 17.32 2.20
CA LEU A 150 14.52 15.97 2.38
C LEU A 150 13.55 14.91 1.91
N ILE A 151 14.07 13.92 1.20
CA ILE A 151 13.30 12.76 0.73
C ILE A 151 13.14 11.78 1.88
N GLY A 152 11.91 11.70 2.42
CA GLY A 152 11.57 10.78 3.50
C GLY A 152 11.31 9.36 3.01
N SER A 153 10.71 9.22 1.82
CA SER A 153 10.43 7.92 1.21
C SER A 153 10.19 8.07 -0.29
N TYR A 154 10.36 6.98 -1.02
CA TYR A 154 9.84 6.88 -2.38
C TYR A 154 9.16 5.53 -2.57
N ARG A 155 8.27 5.47 -3.55
CA ARG A 155 7.64 4.23 -3.99
C ARG A 155 7.98 4.01 -5.46
N ASP A 156 8.49 2.82 -5.77
CA ASP A 156 8.56 2.36 -7.15
C ASP A 156 7.15 1.90 -7.56
N GLY A 157 6.51 2.70 -8.40
CA GLY A 157 5.23 2.48 -9.05
C GLY A 157 5.22 1.27 -9.98
N VAL A 158 6.20 0.38 -9.92
CA VAL A 158 6.03 -1.02 -10.34
C VAL A 158 4.80 -1.65 -9.67
N LEU A 159 4.24 -1.11 -8.57
CA LEU A 159 2.93 -1.54 -8.04
C LEU A 159 1.71 -1.05 -8.86
N ALA A 160 1.84 -0.03 -9.70
CA ALA A 160 0.84 0.27 -10.75
C ALA A 160 0.86 -0.77 -11.89
N ALA A 161 1.94 -1.56 -11.98
CA ALA A 161 2.13 -2.64 -12.96
C ALA A 161 2.23 -4.04 -12.34
N ALA A 162 2.21 -4.17 -11.00
CA ALA A 162 2.35 -5.46 -10.35
C ALA A 162 1.14 -6.32 -10.74
N PRO A 163 1.35 -7.57 -11.19
CA PRO A 163 0.23 -8.43 -11.48
C PRO A 163 -0.62 -8.58 -10.21
N PRO A 164 -1.96 -8.66 -10.31
CA PRO A 164 -2.85 -8.74 -9.15
C PRO A 164 -2.43 -9.76 -8.08
N ALA A 165 -1.89 -10.90 -8.51
CA ALA A 165 -1.38 -11.94 -7.61
C ALA A 165 -0.18 -11.48 -6.74
N ALA A 166 0.70 -10.62 -7.26
CA ALA A 166 1.84 -10.09 -6.50
C ALA A 166 1.40 -9.08 -5.42
N VAL A 167 0.34 -8.33 -5.68
CA VAL A 167 -0.28 -7.46 -4.67
C VAL A 167 -0.90 -8.30 -3.56
N LEU A 168 -1.57 -9.41 -3.90
CA LEU A 168 -2.06 -10.35 -2.89
C LEU A 168 -0.92 -10.98 -2.09
N ASP A 169 0.16 -11.44 -2.72
CA ASP A 169 1.33 -11.98 -1.98
C ASP A 169 1.84 -10.99 -0.93
N SER A 170 1.99 -9.72 -1.31
CA SER A 170 2.45 -8.67 -0.40
C SER A 170 1.44 -8.40 0.72
N PHE A 171 0.15 -8.37 0.40
CA PHE A 171 -0.92 -8.21 1.37
C PHE A 171 -0.94 -9.37 2.38
N PHE A 172 -0.92 -10.62 1.91
CA PHE A 172 -0.94 -11.82 2.76
C PHE A 172 0.29 -11.88 3.66
N ARG A 173 1.50 -11.57 3.17
CA ARG A 173 2.69 -11.49 4.02
C ARG A 173 2.55 -10.42 5.10
N ALA A 174 2.12 -9.22 4.73
CA ALA A 174 1.93 -8.15 5.72
C ALA A 174 0.92 -8.55 6.80
N VAL A 175 -0.18 -9.23 6.43
CA VAL A 175 -1.15 -9.77 7.38
C VAL A 175 -0.52 -10.85 8.27
N PHE A 176 0.18 -11.83 7.69
CA PHE A 176 0.75 -12.95 8.45
C PHE A 176 1.93 -12.56 9.34
N ASP A 177 2.65 -11.49 8.99
CA ASP A 177 3.71 -10.91 9.79
C ASP A 177 3.18 -9.93 10.87
N GLY A 178 1.85 -9.75 10.95
CA GLY A 178 1.21 -8.82 11.89
C GLY A 178 1.47 -7.33 11.58
N GLN A 179 1.92 -7.02 10.37
CA GLN A 179 2.23 -5.66 9.91
C GLN A 179 0.97 -4.93 9.41
N CYS A 180 0.05 -4.64 10.33
CA CYS A 180 -1.25 -4.06 9.99
C CYS A 180 -1.18 -2.74 9.23
N ASP A 181 -0.28 -1.82 9.61
CA ASP A 181 -0.08 -0.56 8.90
C ASP A 181 0.30 -0.81 7.43
N LEU A 182 1.18 -1.78 7.18
CA LEU A 182 1.57 -2.14 5.82
C LEU A 182 0.42 -2.84 5.07
N ALA A 183 -0.27 -3.78 5.70
CA ALA A 183 -1.38 -4.52 5.09
C ALA A 183 -2.50 -3.58 4.62
N THR A 184 -2.84 -2.55 5.39
CA THR A 184 -3.84 -1.55 5.01
C THR A 184 -3.44 -0.77 3.76
N THR A 185 -2.13 -0.61 3.47
CA THR A 185 -1.68 0.06 2.25
C THR A 185 -1.99 -0.73 0.98
N TYR A 186 -2.26 -2.02 1.06
CA TYR A 186 -2.65 -2.86 -0.09
C TYR A 186 -4.16 -3.02 -0.24
N ALA A 187 -4.96 -2.53 0.71
CA ALA A 187 -6.41 -2.63 0.69
C ALA A 187 -7.07 -1.30 0.24
N THR A 188 -8.30 -1.41 -0.24
CA THR A 188 -9.18 -0.25 -0.45
C THR A 188 -9.92 0.12 0.83
N GLU A 189 -10.39 1.37 0.95
CA GLU A 189 -11.28 1.78 2.04
C GLU A 189 -12.53 0.90 2.12
N ALA A 190 -13.14 0.56 0.98
CA ALA A 190 -14.31 -0.32 0.94
C ALA A 190 -14.04 -1.71 1.53
N TYR A 191 -12.84 -2.25 1.31
CA TYR A 191 -12.41 -3.50 1.94
C TYR A 191 -12.26 -3.33 3.45
N LEU A 192 -11.56 -2.27 3.89
CA LEU A 192 -11.31 -1.99 5.30
C LEU A 192 -12.62 -1.72 6.07
N ASP A 193 -13.56 -0.99 5.49
CA ASP A 193 -14.88 -0.74 6.07
C ASP A 193 -15.69 -2.04 6.23
N ALA A 194 -15.53 -2.98 5.29
CA ALA A 194 -16.24 -4.26 5.31
C ALA A 194 -15.61 -5.26 6.30
N GLN A 195 -14.28 -5.27 6.43
CA GLN A 195 -13.54 -6.25 7.24
C GLN A 195 -13.19 -5.75 8.64
N GLY A 196 -13.22 -4.43 8.86
CA GLY A 196 -12.68 -3.81 10.05
C GLY A 196 -11.17 -3.63 10.00
N GLU A 197 -10.61 -3.13 11.10
CA GLU A 197 -9.17 -2.89 11.23
C GLU A 197 -8.42 -4.22 11.38
N CYS A 198 -7.23 -4.29 10.77
CA CYS A 198 -6.30 -5.39 11.01
C CYS A 198 -5.91 -5.41 12.49
N MET A 199 -6.03 -6.59 13.12
CA MET A 199 -5.63 -6.80 14.50
C MET A 199 -4.47 -7.80 14.55
N ALA A 200 -3.26 -7.32 14.76
CA ALA A 200 -2.06 -8.16 14.84
C ALA A 200 -2.17 -9.25 15.94
N THR A 201 -2.95 -8.99 16.99
CA THR A 201 -3.18 -9.94 18.10
C THR A 201 -4.30 -10.93 17.84
N ALA A 202 -4.99 -10.85 16.69
CA ALA A 202 -6.10 -11.75 16.38
C ALA A 202 -5.65 -13.17 16.02
N PHE A 203 -4.35 -13.37 15.79
CA PHE A 203 -3.80 -14.64 15.33
C PHE A 203 -2.61 -15.05 16.19
N ASP A 204 -2.52 -16.35 16.49
CA ASP A 204 -1.32 -16.94 17.07
C ASP A 204 -0.24 -17.05 15.98
N PRO A 205 0.97 -16.49 16.17
CA PRO A 205 2.06 -16.61 15.20
C PRO A 205 2.40 -18.06 14.83
N GLU A 206 2.26 -19.01 15.75
CA GLU A 206 2.51 -20.44 15.47
C GLU A 206 1.46 -21.03 14.53
N ASP A 207 0.22 -20.54 14.57
CA ASP A 207 -0.83 -20.96 13.66
C ASP A 207 -0.69 -20.31 12.29
N LEU A 208 -0.27 -19.05 12.23
CA LEU A 208 0.01 -18.37 10.97
C LEU A 208 1.18 -18.99 10.22
N ALA A 209 2.22 -19.45 10.94
CA ALA A 209 3.37 -20.11 10.34
C ALA A 209 3.03 -21.43 9.62
N LYS A 210 1.87 -22.03 9.91
CA LYS A 210 1.38 -23.26 9.25
C LYS A 210 0.58 -22.98 8.00
N VAL A 211 0.17 -21.72 7.78
CA VAL A 211 -0.63 -21.34 6.62
C VAL A 211 0.27 -21.15 5.41
N THR A 212 -0.01 -21.90 4.35
CA THR A 212 0.55 -21.66 3.03
C THR A 212 -0.53 -21.18 2.08
N TYR A 213 -0.12 -20.46 1.04
CA TYR A 213 -1.05 -19.94 0.04
C TYR A 213 -0.50 -20.10 -1.37
N GLU A 214 -1.40 -20.33 -2.32
CA GLU A 214 -1.13 -20.40 -3.75
C GLU A 214 -2.07 -19.48 -4.50
N PHE A 215 -1.54 -18.76 -5.49
CA PHE A 215 -2.31 -17.86 -6.34
C PHE A 215 -2.50 -18.47 -7.72
N GLY A 216 -3.76 -18.54 -8.17
CA GLY A 216 -4.13 -18.88 -9.53
C GLY A 216 -3.93 -17.71 -10.50
N GLU A 217 -4.23 -17.96 -11.78
CA GLU A 217 -4.11 -16.96 -12.81
C GLU A 217 -5.17 -15.85 -12.64
N PRO A 218 -4.78 -14.56 -12.62
CA PRO A 218 -5.72 -13.46 -12.44
C PRO A 218 -6.60 -13.25 -13.68
N ARG A 219 -7.92 -13.16 -13.47
CA ARG A 219 -8.88 -12.75 -14.49
C ARG A 219 -9.09 -11.24 -14.42
N ILE A 220 -8.57 -10.50 -15.40
CA ILE A 220 -8.65 -9.04 -15.44
C ILE A 220 -9.83 -8.59 -16.32
N THR A 221 -10.62 -7.64 -15.82
CA THR A 221 -11.76 -7.03 -16.53
C THR A 221 -11.70 -5.51 -16.42
N GLY A 222 -12.40 -4.81 -17.33
CA GLY A 222 -12.42 -3.34 -17.36
C GLY A 222 -11.12 -2.71 -17.87
N GLU A 223 -11.09 -1.37 -17.91
CA GLU A 223 -9.97 -0.59 -18.44
C GLU A 223 -9.64 0.61 -17.55
N GLY A 224 -8.40 1.11 -17.67
CA GLY A 224 -7.94 2.30 -16.95
C GLY A 224 -8.18 2.24 -15.45
N ARG A 225 -8.89 3.24 -14.92
CA ARG A 225 -9.21 3.37 -13.49
C ARG A 225 -10.33 2.46 -13.00
N GLU A 226 -11.06 1.83 -13.92
CA GLU A 226 -12.16 0.90 -13.62
C GLU A 226 -11.71 -0.56 -13.68
N ARG A 227 -10.42 -0.81 -13.97
CA ARG A 227 -9.87 -2.15 -14.08
C ARG A 227 -10.03 -2.92 -12.77
N ARG A 228 -10.54 -4.14 -12.87
CA ARG A 228 -10.77 -5.11 -11.78
C ARG A 228 -10.04 -6.41 -12.07
N ALA A 229 -9.62 -7.12 -11.04
CA ALA A 229 -9.02 -8.43 -11.16
C ALA A 229 -9.65 -9.39 -10.16
N VAL A 230 -9.85 -10.63 -10.60
CA VAL A 230 -10.25 -11.74 -9.72
C VAL A 230 -9.11 -12.74 -9.71
N VAL A 231 -8.56 -13.02 -8.54
CA VAL A 231 -7.43 -13.94 -8.37
C VAL A 231 -7.88 -15.13 -7.53
N PRO A 232 -7.89 -16.36 -8.09
CA PRO A 232 -8.13 -17.55 -7.29
C PRO A 232 -7.02 -17.70 -6.25
N VAL A 233 -7.36 -17.96 -4.99
CA VAL A 233 -6.42 -18.17 -3.90
C VAL A 233 -6.77 -19.47 -3.19
N THR A 234 -5.77 -20.33 -3.02
CA THR A 234 -5.86 -21.52 -2.18
C THR A 234 -5.06 -21.28 -0.92
N LEU A 235 -5.69 -21.45 0.24
CA LEU A 235 -5.06 -21.42 1.57
C LEU A 235 -5.03 -22.84 2.12
N THR A 236 -3.87 -23.26 2.61
CA THR A 236 -3.70 -24.57 3.27
C THR A 236 -3.20 -24.37 4.68
N ASN A 237 -3.85 -24.98 5.66
CA ASN A 237 -3.42 -25.02 7.06
C ASN A 237 -3.47 -26.47 7.56
N GLY A 238 -2.31 -27.14 7.56
CA GLY A 238 -2.27 -28.58 7.82
C GLY A 238 -3.03 -29.36 6.76
N ASP A 239 -4.04 -30.14 7.19
CA ASP A 239 -4.90 -30.92 6.29
C ASP A 239 -6.11 -30.12 5.75
N ASP A 240 -6.34 -28.91 6.27
CA ASP A 240 -7.45 -28.06 5.86
C ASP A 240 -7.06 -27.21 4.65
N VAL A 241 -7.81 -27.37 3.55
CA VAL A 241 -7.64 -26.58 2.32
C VAL A 241 -8.90 -25.75 2.09
N SER A 242 -8.72 -24.45 1.91
CA SER A 242 -9.77 -23.50 1.55
C SER A 242 -9.41 -22.79 0.26
N ALA A 243 -10.37 -22.59 -0.64
CA ALA A 243 -10.16 -21.86 -1.89
C ALA A 243 -11.19 -20.74 -2.03
N GLY A 244 -10.79 -19.62 -2.64
CA GLY A 244 -11.68 -18.49 -2.88
C GLY A 244 -11.14 -17.49 -3.91
N ASP A 245 -12.03 -16.74 -4.55
CA ASP A 245 -11.73 -15.73 -5.57
C ASP A 245 -11.53 -14.33 -4.94
N TRP A 246 -10.30 -13.83 -4.85
CA TRP A 246 -10.05 -12.49 -4.28
C TRP A 246 -10.21 -11.39 -5.34
N GLU A 247 -10.99 -10.35 -5.02
CA GLU A 247 -11.20 -9.21 -5.91
C GLU A 247 -10.23 -8.07 -5.60
N LEU A 248 -9.55 -7.59 -6.63
CA LEU A 248 -8.77 -6.36 -6.61
C LEU A 248 -9.37 -5.32 -7.55
N ALA A 249 -9.21 -4.06 -7.19
CA ALA A 249 -9.58 -2.93 -8.03
C ALA A 249 -8.43 -1.94 -8.14
N VAL A 250 -8.34 -1.26 -9.29
CA VAL A 250 -7.39 -0.16 -9.43
C VAL A 250 -7.88 1.06 -8.65
N ARG A 251 -7.05 1.58 -7.76
CA ARG A 251 -7.25 2.85 -7.04
C ARG A 251 -5.98 3.67 -7.16
N GLN A 252 -6.13 4.92 -7.62
CA GLN A 252 -4.99 5.83 -7.83
C GLN A 252 -3.88 5.21 -8.70
N GLY A 253 -4.26 4.35 -9.66
CA GLY A 253 -3.31 3.67 -10.57
C GLY A 253 -2.76 2.35 -10.06
N GLU A 254 -3.06 1.94 -8.82
CA GLU A 254 -2.51 0.72 -8.21
C GLU A 254 -3.59 -0.33 -7.97
N TRP A 255 -3.26 -1.60 -8.13
CA TRP A 255 -4.11 -2.68 -7.68
C TRP A 255 -4.20 -2.70 -6.15
N ARG A 256 -5.42 -2.80 -5.62
CA ARG A 256 -5.69 -2.92 -4.19
C ARG A 256 -6.77 -3.96 -3.95
N VAL A 257 -6.69 -4.65 -2.81
CA VAL A 257 -7.71 -5.61 -2.36
C VAL A 257 -9.03 -4.85 -2.14
N ASP A 258 -10.04 -5.19 -2.92
CA ASP A 258 -11.35 -4.52 -2.94
C ASP A 258 -12.38 -5.33 -2.14
N ARG A 259 -12.39 -6.66 -2.30
CA ARG A 259 -13.33 -7.56 -1.61
C ARG A 259 -12.75 -8.94 -1.34
N LEU A 260 -13.29 -9.57 -0.29
CA LEU A 260 -13.05 -10.98 0.01
C LEU A 260 -13.68 -11.92 -1.04
N PRO A 261 -13.22 -13.17 -1.09
CA PRO A 261 -13.87 -14.23 -1.85
C PRO A 261 -15.34 -14.38 -1.51
N GLY A 262 -16.15 -14.40 -2.58
CA GLY A 262 -17.56 -14.81 -2.55
C GLY A 262 -17.73 -16.31 -2.77
#